data_AF-A0A7C7U0J8-F1
#
_entry.id   AF-A0A7C7U0J8-F1
#
_cell.length_a   1.000
_cell.length_b   1.000
_cell.length_c   1.000
_cell.angle_alpha   90.00
_cell.angle_beta   90.00
_cell.angle_gamma   90.00
#
_symmetry.space_group_name_H-M   'P 1'
#
loop_
_entity.id
_entity.type
_entity.pdbx_description
1 polymer ?
#
loop_
_entity_poly.entity_id
_entity_poly.type
_entity_poly.pdbx_seq_one_letter_code
_entity_poly.pdbx_strand_id
1 'polypeptide(L)'
;MERALPNALVSKRGTGFQFSNAPLDGRITWRVAALRGETNDSGKGFSSDDAYDIGARVTGLPLYRNKGEYLVHLGASYIHQFRSGAETFRYRARPEAALARRVINTKELPTRGQDLFGFELAVVAGRVSIQTEFIGSVVNQRAGGEAFFGGAYGMATLSLTGEHREFDKDSATFD
;
A
#
# COMPACT_ATOMS: atom_id res chain seq x y z
N MET A 1 5.73 -16.97 -4.18
CA MET A 1 5.44 -15.81 -5.05
C MET A 1 5.65 -14.55 -4.22
N GLU A 2 6.38 -13.56 -4.74
CA GLU A 2 6.66 -12.30 -4.02
C GLU A 2 5.62 -11.24 -4.36
N ARG A 3 5.45 -10.24 -3.47
CA ARG A 3 4.62 -9.06 -3.76
C ARG A 3 5.37 -8.10 -4.68
N ALA A 4 4.62 -7.30 -5.44
CA ALA A 4 5.17 -6.36 -6.39
C ALA A 4 6.13 -5.33 -5.76
N LEU A 5 7.14 -4.91 -6.54
CA LEU A 5 8.19 -3.96 -6.16
C LEU A 5 7.74 -2.67 -5.46
N PRO A 6 6.62 -2.02 -5.83
CA PRO A 6 6.18 -0.77 -5.18
C PRO A 6 5.92 -0.92 -3.68
N ASN A 7 5.67 -2.14 -3.19
CA ASN A 7 5.53 -2.42 -1.76
C ASN A 7 6.80 -2.12 -0.94
N ALA A 8 7.97 -1.93 -1.58
CA ALA A 8 9.18 -1.49 -0.92
C ALA A 8 9.13 -0.01 -0.47
N LEU A 9 8.18 0.78 -0.99
CA LEU A 9 7.99 2.19 -0.65
C LEU A 9 7.11 2.40 0.60
N VAL A 10 6.44 1.35 1.08
CA VAL A 10 5.54 1.42 2.24
C VAL A 10 6.25 0.85 3.48
N SER A 11 6.29 1.62 4.56
CA SER A 11 6.85 1.15 5.84
C SER A 11 6.00 0.02 6.41
N LYS A 12 6.65 -0.97 7.04
CA LYS A 12 5.98 -2.17 7.53
C LYS A 12 6.00 -2.21 9.05
N ARG A 13 4.82 -1.96 9.62
CA ARG A 13 4.35 -2.31 10.97
C ARG A 13 4.41 -1.16 11.97
N GLY A 14 3.33 -1.08 12.73
CA GLY A 14 3.09 -0.17 13.84
C GLY A 14 1.90 -0.71 14.64
N THR A 15 1.78 -0.27 15.89
CA THR A 15 0.67 -0.67 16.77
C THR A 15 -0.29 0.50 16.91
N GLY A 16 -1.59 0.26 16.78
CA GLY A 16 -2.58 1.31 16.97
C GLY A 16 -4.00 0.86 16.69
N PHE A 17 -4.85 1.80 16.33
CA PHE A 17 -6.28 1.59 16.14
C PHE A 17 -6.64 1.72 14.67
N GLN A 18 -7.54 0.86 14.21
CA GLN A 18 -8.13 0.92 12.88
C GLN A 18 -9.65 0.87 12.99
N PHE A 19 -10.31 1.71 12.21
CA PHE A 19 -11.75 1.69 11.98
C PHE A 19 -12.00 1.42 10.51
N SER A 20 -13.01 0.61 10.22
CA SER A 20 -13.36 0.25 8.85
C SER A 20 -14.85 -0.06 8.73
N ASN A 21 -15.41 0.16 7.55
CA ASN A 21 -16.76 -0.26 7.22
C ASN A 21 -16.88 -0.56 5.73
N ALA A 22 -17.89 -1.36 5.36
CA ALA A 22 -18.18 -1.79 3.99
C ALA A 22 -19.65 -1.52 3.62
N PRO A 23 -20.08 -0.24 3.54
CA PRO A 23 -21.48 0.09 3.21
C PRO A 23 -21.87 -0.31 1.78
N LEU A 24 -23.17 -0.17 1.48
CA LEU A 24 -23.75 -0.46 0.16
C LEU A 24 -23.53 -1.91 -0.28
N ASP A 25 -23.74 -2.86 0.63
CA ASP A 25 -23.49 -4.28 0.39
C ASP A 25 -22.05 -4.54 -0.08
N GLY A 26 -21.07 -3.87 0.57
CA GLY A 26 -19.65 -3.99 0.25
C GLY A 26 -19.25 -3.38 -1.11
N ARG A 27 -20.09 -2.55 -1.74
CA ARG A 27 -19.70 -1.81 -2.95
C ARG A 27 -18.74 -0.67 -2.67
N ILE A 28 -18.69 -0.20 -1.43
CA ILE A 28 -17.71 0.79 -0.98
C ILE A 28 -17.10 0.25 0.30
N THR A 29 -15.78 0.31 0.41
CA THR A 29 -15.06 -0.04 1.63
C THR A 29 -14.15 1.10 1.99
N TRP A 30 -14.11 1.45 3.28
CA TRP A 30 -13.17 2.44 3.78
C TRP A 30 -12.49 1.95 5.04
N ARG A 31 -11.25 2.39 5.24
CA ARG A 31 -10.43 2.12 6.41
C ARG A 31 -9.71 3.39 6.81
N VAL A 32 -9.67 3.67 8.09
CA VAL A 32 -8.84 4.72 8.67
C VAL A 32 -8.07 4.11 9.83
N ALA A 33 -6.78 4.39 9.93
CA ALA A 33 -5.94 3.88 10.99
C ALA A 33 -5.01 4.97 11.52
N ALA A 34 -4.80 4.95 12.83
CA ALA A 34 -3.78 5.71 13.51
C ALA A 34 -2.85 4.71 14.20
N LEU A 35 -1.58 4.72 13.82
CA LEU A 35 -0.57 3.76 14.25
C LEU A 35 0.58 4.53 14.90
N ARG A 36 1.10 4.05 16.03
CA ARG A 36 2.42 4.45 16.52
C ARG A 36 3.46 3.76 15.64
N GLY A 37 4.34 4.55 15.03
CA GLY A 37 5.34 4.06 14.09
C GLY A 37 6.64 3.73 14.81
N GLU A 38 6.89 2.46 15.16
CA GLU A 38 8.24 1.98 15.47
C GLU A 38 8.36 0.48 15.20
N THR A 39 9.11 0.10 14.16
CA THR A 39 9.93 -1.11 14.18
C THR A 39 11.02 -0.96 13.12
N ASN A 40 12.18 -0.42 13.51
CA ASN A 40 13.42 -0.88 12.90
C ASN A 40 13.46 -2.42 13.04
N ASP A 41 14.11 -3.14 12.13
CA ASP A 41 14.22 -4.63 12.10
C ASP A 41 14.83 -5.25 13.41
N SER A 42 14.98 -4.48 14.49
CA SER A 42 15.64 -4.82 15.75
C SER A 42 14.77 -4.64 17.01
N GLY A 43 13.48 -4.30 16.90
CA GLY A 43 12.51 -4.44 18.00
C GLY A 43 12.81 -3.69 19.30
N LYS A 44 13.43 -2.50 19.24
CA LYS A 44 13.66 -1.65 20.43
C LYS A 44 12.57 -0.59 20.52
N GLY A 45 11.53 -0.86 21.31
CA GLY A 45 10.34 -0.02 21.46
C GLY A 45 10.32 0.93 22.67
N PHE A 46 11.46 1.55 23.01
CA PHE A 46 11.52 2.57 24.07
C PHE A 46 12.49 3.69 23.68
N SER A 47 11.98 4.65 22.93
CA SER A 47 12.62 5.93 22.60
C SER A 47 11.58 7.04 22.80
N SER A 48 12.00 8.21 23.28
CA SER A 48 11.13 9.34 23.65
C SER A 48 10.59 10.14 22.45
N ASP A 49 10.88 9.71 21.23
CA ASP A 49 10.47 10.40 20.00
C ASP A 49 9.15 9.77 19.51
N ASP A 50 8.03 10.43 19.78
CA ASP A 50 6.69 9.96 19.40
C ASP A 50 6.50 10.03 17.87
N ALA A 51 6.85 8.95 17.16
CA ALA A 51 6.49 8.77 15.76
C ALA A 51 5.09 8.17 15.62
N TYR A 52 4.24 8.80 14.79
CA TYR A 52 2.88 8.32 14.51
C TYR A 52 2.54 8.45 13.03
N ASP A 53 1.73 7.51 12.56
CA ASP A 53 1.28 7.41 11.19
C ASP A 53 -0.26 7.44 11.18
N ILE A 54 -0.84 8.27 10.32
CA ILE A 54 -2.29 8.30 10.09
C ILE A 54 -2.52 7.97 8.63
N GLY A 55 -3.39 7.00 8.38
CA GLY A 55 -3.69 6.53 7.04
C GLY A 55 -5.17 6.31 6.81
N ALA A 56 -5.58 6.49 5.57
CA ALA A 56 -6.90 6.16 5.09
C ALA A 56 -6.83 5.42 3.76
N ARG A 57 -7.78 4.52 3.53
CA ARG A 57 -8.00 3.86 2.24
C ARG A 57 -9.49 3.84 1.97
N VAL A 58 -9.86 4.11 0.72
CA VAL A 58 -11.21 3.97 0.21
C VAL A 58 -11.19 3.18 -1.08
N THR A 59 -12.15 2.29 -1.24
CA THR A 59 -12.32 1.48 -2.44
C THR A 59 -13.77 1.46 -2.87
N GLY A 60 -14.00 1.27 -4.16
CA GLY A 60 -15.33 1.23 -4.75
C GLY A 60 -15.42 0.19 -5.86
N LEU A 61 -16.61 -0.41 -5.97
CA LEU A 61 -17.00 -1.35 -7.01
C LEU A 61 -18.10 -0.73 -7.89
N PRO A 62 -17.77 0.25 -8.77
CA PRO A 62 -18.74 0.87 -9.67
C PRO A 62 -19.42 -0.16 -10.58
N LEU A 63 -18.72 -1.23 -10.94
CA LEU A 63 -19.29 -2.40 -11.60
C LEU A 63 -19.11 -3.62 -10.71
N TYR A 64 -20.21 -4.32 -10.44
CA TYR A 64 -20.20 -5.63 -9.81
C TYR A 64 -21.46 -6.37 -10.26
N ARG A 65 -21.28 -7.42 -11.06
CA ARG A 65 -22.34 -8.24 -11.65
C ARG A 65 -21.99 -9.71 -11.54
N ASN A 66 -23.02 -10.56 -11.58
CA ASN A 66 -22.88 -12.02 -11.60
C ASN A 66 -21.93 -12.55 -10.51
N LYS A 67 -22.09 -12.04 -9.28
CA LYS A 67 -21.26 -12.42 -8.12
C LYS A 67 -19.75 -12.19 -8.31
N GLY A 68 -19.35 -11.22 -9.12
CA GLY A 68 -17.94 -10.87 -9.32
C GLY A 68 -17.36 -11.33 -10.67
N GLU A 69 -18.13 -12.08 -11.48
CA GLU A 69 -17.70 -12.46 -12.83
C GLU A 69 -17.38 -11.23 -13.70
N TYR A 70 -18.10 -10.13 -13.50
CA TYR A 70 -17.78 -8.84 -14.09
C TYR A 70 -17.71 -7.78 -13.00
N LEU A 71 -16.51 -7.29 -12.72
CA LEU A 71 -16.30 -6.22 -11.75
C LEU A 71 -15.24 -5.22 -12.21
N VAL A 72 -15.38 -4.01 -11.69
CA VAL A 72 -14.36 -2.97 -11.73
C VAL A 72 -14.15 -2.52 -10.30
N HIS A 73 -12.93 -2.63 -9.82
CA HIS A 73 -12.44 -2.14 -8.54
C HIS A 73 -11.62 -0.88 -8.76
N LEU A 74 -11.89 0.13 -7.95
CA LEU A 74 -11.08 1.34 -7.85
C LEU A 74 -10.71 1.54 -6.39
N GLY A 75 -9.46 1.90 -6.14
CA GLY A 75 -8.97 2.17 -4.80
C GLY A 75 -8.07 3.38 -4.75
N ALA A 76 -8.14 4.12 -3.65
CA ALA A 76 -7.21 5.17 -3.31
C ALA A 76 -6.81 5.05 -1.85
N SER A 77 -5.55 5.37 -1.55
CA SER A 77 -5.04 5.40 -0.18
C SER A 77 -4.12 6.59 0.01
N TYR A 78 -4.04 7.02 1.26
CA TYR A 78 -3.15 8.08 1.71
C TYR A 78 -2.64 7.76 3.10
N ILE A 79 -1.36 7.99 3.35
CA ILE A 79 -0.74 7.86 4.67
C ILE A 79 0.16 9.06 4.90
N HIS A 80 -0.02 9.74 6.02
CA HIS A 80 0.93 10.72 6.51
C HIS A 80 1.72 10.12 7.67
N GLN A 81 3.04 10.16 7.54
CA GLN A 81 3.97 9.68 8.54
C GLN A 81 4.63 10.86 9.23
N PHE A 82 4.28 11.10 10.49
CA PHE A 82 4.86 12.16 11.30
C PHE A 82 6.17 11.66 11.91
N ARG A 83 7.24 12.43 11.71
CA ARG A 83 8.57 12.08 12.22
C ARG A 83 9.11 13.23 13.06
N SER A 84 9.57 12.92 14.27
CA SER A 84 10.11 13.91 15.21
C SER A 84 11.60 13.63 15.48
N GLY A 85 12.23 14.35 16.40
CA GLY A 85 13.57 13.97 16.89
C GLY A 85 14.66 13.97 15.82
N ALA A 86 15.46 12.91 15.69
CA ALA A 86 16.55 12.77 14.71
C ALA A 86 16.28 11.70 13.61
N GLU A 87 15.02 11.45 13.28
CA GLU A 87 14.64 10.34 12.41
C GLU A 87 15.09 10.48 10.94
N THR A 88 15.35 9.33 10.32
CA THR A 88 15.75 9.21 8.91
C THR A 88 14.88 8.19 8.19
N PHE A 89 14.62 8.42 6.90
CA PHE A 89 14.01 7.43 6.00
C PHE A 89 15.06 6.78 5.12
N ARG A 90 14.85 5.51 4.79
CA ARG A 90 15.69 4.77 3.85
C ARG A 90 14.86 3.78 3.06
N TYR A 91 14.75 3.99 1.74
CA TYR A 91 14.19 2.97 0.86
C TYR A 91 15.25 1.98 0.43
N ARG A 92 14.89 0.70 0.53
CA ARG A 92 15.68 -0.43 0.04
C ARG A 92 14.78 -1.41 -0.67
N ALA A 93 14.86 -1.45 -2.00
CA ALA A 93 14.19 -2.47 -2.79
C ALA A 93 15.21 -3.52 -3.24
N ARG A 94 14.84 -4.80 -3.08
CA ARG A 94 15.39 -5.88 -3.89
C ARG A 94 14.58 -5.92 -5.19
N PRO A 95 15.13 -6.43 -6.30
CA PRO A 95 14.32 -6.92 -7.41
C PRO A 95 13.28 -7.92 -6.87
N GLU A 96 12.22 -8.22 -7.65
CA GLU A 96 11.18 -9.26 -7.38
C GLU A 96 11.73 -10.71 -7.29
N ALA A 97 13.00 -10.83 -6.94
CA ALA A 97 13.71 -12.03 -6.57
C ALA A 97 14.31 -11.85 -5.17
N ALA A 98 13.76 -12.57 -4.19
CA ALA A 98 14.20 -12.60 -2.79
C ALA A 98 15.72 -12.67 -2.60
N LEU A 99 16.37 -13.44 -3.48
CA LEU A 99 17.80 -13.79 -3.46
C LEU A 99 18.69 -12.77 -4.19
N ALA A 100 18.11 -11.78 -4.88
CA ALA A 100 18.87 -10.79 -5.62
C ALA A 100 19.43 -9.68 -4.70
N ARG A 101 20.59 -9.14 -5.10
CA ARG A 101 21.20 -7.99 -4.42
C ARG A 101 20.29 -6.77 -4.54
N ARG A 102 20.22 -5.95 -3.48
CA ARG A 102 19.47 -4.70 -3.49
C ARG A 102 20.03 -3.75 -4.54
N VAL A 103 19.17 -3.31 -5.45
CA VAL A 103 19.53 -2.38 -6.53
C VAL A 103 19.17 -0.94 -6.20
N ILE A 104 18.21 -0.72 -5.29
CA ILE A 104 17.82 0.62 -4.83
C ILE A 104 18.23 0.78 -3.36
N ASN A 105 18.99 1.83 -3.06
CA ASN A 105 19.33 2.27 -1.71
C ASN A 105 19.49 3.79 -1.70
N THR A 106 18.49 4.50 -1.18
CA THR A 106 18.49 5.97 -1.13
C THR A 106 19.46 6.56 -0.11
N LYS A 107 20.18 5.70 0.65
CA LYS A 107 20.87 6.05 1.89
C LYS A 107 19.89 6.67 2.91
N GLU A 108 20.40 7.11 4.05
CA GLU A 108 19.58 7.73 5.10
C GLU A 108 19.24 9.16 4.69
N LEU A 109 17.94 9.48 4.71
CA LEU A 109 17.39 10.79 4.42
C LEU A 109 16.84 11.38 5.72
N PRO A 110 17.54 12.35 6.35
CA PRO A 110 17.00 13.07 7.50
C PRO A 110 15.68 13.76 7.14
N THR A 111 14.62 13.50 7.90
CA THR A 111 13.25 13.79 7.46
C THR A 111 12.39 14.37 8.58
N ARG A 112 11.39 15.17 8.22
CA ARG A 112 10.32 15.63 9.12
C ARG A 112 9.05 14.80 8.97
N GLY A 113 8.99 13.94 7.97
CA GLY A 113 7.82 13.13 7.67
C GLY A 113 7.78 12.70 6.21
N GLN A 114 6.72 11.99 5.87
CA GLN A 114 6.51 11.48 4.52
C GLN A 114 5.02 11.36 4.23
N ASP A 115 4.65 11.69 3.01
CA ASP A 115 3.33 11.46 2.45
C ASP A 115 3.38 10.29 1.48
N LEU A 116 2.53 9.28 1.70
CA LEU A 116 2.30 8.20 0.76
C LEU A 116 0.92 8.32 0.17
N PHE A 117 0.82 8.03 -1.11
CA PHE A 117 -0.47 7.86 -1.77
C PHE A 117 -0.42 6.65 -2.70
N GLY A 118 -1.54 5.98 -2.82
CA GLY A 118 -1.67 4.79 -3.64
C GLY A 118 -2.96 4.80 -4.45
N PHE A 119 -2.88 4.29 -5.68
CA PHE A 119 -4.03 4.07 -6.54
C PHE A 119 -4.10 2.61 -6.96
N GLU A 120 -5.32 2.09 -7.02
CA GLU A 120 -5.60 0.69 -7.34
C GLU A 120 -6.67 0.63 -8.41
N LEU A 121 -6.48 -0.24 -9.39
CA LEU A 121 -7.49 -0.59 -10.38
C LEU A 121 -7.46 -2.09 -10.57
N ALA A 122 -8.63 -2.72 -10.55
CA ALA A 122 -8.77 -4.07 -11.05
C ALA A 122 -10.03 -4.26 -11.87
N VAL A 123 -9.94 -5.11 -12.88
CA VAL A 123 -11.05 -5.45 -13.77
C VAL A 123 -11.10 -6.97 -13.88
N VAL A 124 -12.28 -7.53 -13.66
CA VAL A 124 -12.57 -8.94 -13.97
C VAL A 124 -13.62 -8.97 -15.06
N ALA A 125 -13.35 -9.76 -16.10
CA ALA A 125 -14.25 -10.02 -17.20
C ALA A 125 -14.25 -11.52 -17.49
N GLY A 126 -15.07 -12.26 -16.73
CA GLY A 126 -15.12 -13.71 -16.74
C GLY A 126 -13.75 -14.32 -16.45
N ARG A 127 -13.20 -14.98 -17.45
CA ARG A 127 -11.94 -15.75 -17.35
C ARG A 127 -10.69 -14.88 -17.24
N VAL A 128 -10.79 -13.59 -17.56
CA VAL A 128 -9.66 -12.66 -17.59
C VAL A 128 -9.78 -11.67 -16.44
N SER A 129 -8.67 -11.46 -15.74
CA SER A 129 -8.55 -10.35 -14.79
C SER A 129 -7.28 -9.55 -15.01
N ILE A 130 -7.36 -8.26 -14.76
CA ILE A 130 -6.23 -7.33 -14.76
C ILE A 130 -6.26 -6.57 -13.44
N GLN A 131 -5.11 -6.43 -12.79
CA GLN A 131 -4.93 -5.61 -11.59
C GLN A 131 -3.69 -4.74 -11.76
N THR A 132 -3.77 -3.50 -11.29
CA THR A 132 -2.65 -2.58 -11.26
C THR A 132 -2.69 -1.75 -9.99
N GLU A 133 -1.51 -1.43 -9.46
CA GLU A 133 -1.35 -0.49 -8.36
C GLU A 133 -0.20 0.46 -8.65
N PHE A 134 -0.38 1.71 -8.22
CA PHE A 134 0.64 2.74 -8.21
C PHE A 134 0.82 3.23 -6.77
N ILE A 135 2.07 3.45 -6.35
CA ILE A 135 2.41 4.04 -5.06
C ILE A 135 3.38 5.19 -5.29
N GLY A 136 3.06 6.34 -4.71
CA GLY A 136 3.91 7.52 -4.63
C GLY A 136 4.30 7.81 -3.19
N SER A 137 5.51 8.32 -3.01
CA SER A 137 6.05 8.77 -1.74
C SER A 137 6.71 10.14 -1.91
N VAL A 138 6.31 11.11 -1.10
CA VAL A 138 6.94 12.43 -0.98
C VAL A 138 7.62 12.49 0.39
N VAL A 139 8.95 12.56 0.40
CA VAL A 139 9.75 12.63 1.62
C VAL A 139 10.14 14.08 1.91
N ASN A 140 9.72 14.58 3.06
CA ASN A 140 9.98 15.93 3.54
C ASN A 140 11.37 15.99 4.22
N GLN A 141 12.40 16.21 3.42
CA GLN A 141 13.78 16.24 3.90
C GLN A 141 14.06 17.44 4.82
N ARG A 142 14.94 17.27 5.80
CA ARG A 142 15.35 18.35 6.73
C ARG A 142 16.39 19.29 6.15
N ALA A 143 17.31 18.75 5.35
CA ALA A 143 18.47 19.46 4.81
C ALA A 143 18.41 19.59 3.27
N GLY A 144 17.21 19.52 2.68
CA GLY A 144 16.98 19.59 1.24
C GLY A 144 15.52 19.81 0.88
N GLY A 145 15.21 19.88 -0.43
CA GLY A 145 13.84 19.92 -0.93
C GLY A 145 13.12 18.56 -0.82
N GLU A 146 11.84 18.54 -1.17
CA GLU A 146 11.05 17.31 -1.21
C GLU A 146 11.65 16.29 -2.19
N ALA A 147 11.69 15.02 -1.79
CA ALA A 147 12.10 13.92 -2.67
C ALA A 147 10.89 13.04 -3.02
N PHE A 148 10.65 12.83 -4.31
CA PHE A 148 9.59 11.96 -4.78
C PHE A 148 10.12 10.58 -5.20
N PHE A 149 9.45 9.53 -4.74
CA PHE A 149 9.68 8.14 -5.16
C PHE A 149 8.36 7.53 -5.61
N GLY A 150 8.34 6.94 -6.80
CA GLY A 150 7.15 6.30 -7.36
C GLY A 150 7.43 4.88 -7.86
N GLY A 151 6.39 4.05 -7.84
CA GLY A 151 6.44 2.71 -8.41
C GLY A 151 5.04 2.22 -8.79
N ALA A 152 4.96 1.44 -9.85
CA ALA A 152 3.71 0.80 -10.27
C ALA A 152 3.95 -0.68 -10.61
N TYR A 153 2.88 -1.47 -10.58
CA TYR A 153 2.87 -2.79 -11.19
C TYR A 153 1.54 -3.04 -11.89
N GLY A 154 1.56 -4.01 -12.80
CA GLY A 154 0.38 -4.56 -13.45
C GLY A 154 0.48 -6.07 -13.51
N MET A 155 -0.65 -6.74 -13.37
CA MET A 155 -0.77 -8.19 -13.46
C MET A 155 -2.01 -8.52 -14.29
N ALA A 156 -1.87 -9.47 -15.20
CA ALA A 156 -2.99 -10.02 -15.96
C ALA A 156 -3.03 -11.53 -15.74
N THR A 157 -4.23 -12.08 -15.58
CA THR A 157 -4.48 -13.50 -15.34
C THR A 157 -5.56 -14.00 -16.28
N LEU A 158 -5.38 -15.22 -16.79
CA LEU A 158 -6.36 -15.94 -17.59
C LEU A 158 -6.63 -17.31 -16.95
N SER A 159 -7.89 -17.61 -16.61
CA SER A 159 -8.30 -18.97 -16.25
C SER A 159 -8.56 -19.80 -17.51
N LEU A 160 -7.83 -20.89 -17.65
CA LEU A 160 -7.94 -21.80 -18.79
C LEU A 160 -9.24 -22.63 -18.74
N THR A 161 -9.64 -23.02 -17.53
CA THR A 161 -10.83 -23.83 -17.25
C THR A 161 -12.11 -22.99 -17.24
N GLY A 162 -12.00 -21.71 -16.91
CA GLY A 162 -13.02 -20.72 -17.20
C GLY A 162 -13.70 -20.05 -16.03
N GLU A 163 -13.24 -20.37 -14.85
CA GLU A 163 -13.61 -19.70 -13.61
C GLU A 163 -13.13 -18.25 -13.66
N HIS A 164 -13.85 -17.40 -12.94
CA HIS A 164 -13.39 -16.04 -12.67
C HIS A 164 -12.73 -16.01 -11.30
N ARG A 165 -11.89 -15.00 -11.07
CA ARG A 165 -11.22 -14.83 -9.79
C ARG A 165 -12.21 -14.32 -8.74
N GLU A 166 -12.24 -14.95 -7.58
CA GLU A 166 -13.11 -14.54 -6.49
C GLU A 166 -12.65 -13.20 -5.89
N PHE A 167 -13.62 -12.40 -5.46
CA PHE A 167 -13.40 -11.09 -4.88
C PHE A 167 -14.22 -10.94 -3.61
N ASP A 168 -13.54 -10.69 -2.50
CA ASP A 168 -14.17 -10.38 -1.22
C ASP A 168 -14.49 -8.89 -1.14
N LYS A 169 -15.78 -8.58 -1.08
CA LYS A 169 -16.31 -7.22 -1.02
C LYS A 169 -16.01 -6.52 0.32
N ASP A 170 -15.98 -7.26 1.41
CA ASP A 170 -15.84 -6.69 2.76
C ASP A 170 -14.38 -6.27 3.00
N SER A 171 -13.44 -7.09 2.53
CA SER A 171 -12.02 -6.76 2.55
C SER A 171 -11.58 -5.88 1.37
N ALA A 172 -12.33 -5.89 0.26
CA ALA A 172 -11.99 -5.31 -1.03
C ALA A 172 -10.66 -5.86 -1.58
N THR A 173 -10.54 -7.20 -1.55
CA THR A 173 -9.36 -7.94 -2.02
C THR A 173 -9.75 -9.15 -2.85
N PHE A 174 -8.87 -9.55 -3.76
CA PHE A 174 -8.97 -10.85 -4.40
C PHE A 174 -8.48 -11.96 -3.48
N ASP A 175 -9.11 -13.13 -3.57
CA ASP A 175 -8.57 -14.39 -3.05
C ASP A 175 -7.47 -14.95 -3.99
#